data_AF-A0AAR2LFF8-F1
#
_entry.id   AF-A0AAR2LFF8-F1
#
_cell.length_a   1.000
_cell.length_b   1.000
_cell.length_c   1.000
_cell.angle_alpha   90.00
_cell.angle_beta   90.00
_cell.angle_gamma   90.00
#
_symmetry.space_group_name_H-M   'P 1'
#
loop_
_entity.id
_entity.type
_entity.pdbx_description
1 polymer ?
#
loop_
_entity_poly.entity_id
_entity_poly.type
_entity_poly.pdbx_seq_one_letter_code
_entity_poly.pdbx_strand_id
1 'polypeptide(L)'
;FERTAYCQVRSICSQLRGNDITDSALSTDSSMDESSETSSAKDVPTGSLQSSLLELRRLTQNLLDGNESTGSRRSDEEVLEEQVRKLGEELREVRELYEQEQERVRSAQEEVLQLHNQIALLSLEVCSSREENERLRAMSEVREPSEQLQTAIRDRDDAIAKKKAVEMELAKCKIDIMSLNSQLLDAIQQKLNLSQQLEAWQVVCEN
;
A
#
# COMPACT_ATOMS: atom_id res chain seq x y z
N PHE A 1 -36.22 -32.45 -84.20
CA PHE A 1 -35.07 -31.63 -83.79
C PHE A 1 -35.50 -30.35 -83.08
N GLU A 2 -36.34 -29.51 -83.69
CA GLU A 2 -36.77 -28.22 -83.13
C GLU A 2 -37.52 -28.33 -81.78
N ARG A 3 -38.36 -29.36 -81.61
CA ARG A 3 -39.08 -29.63 -80.35
C ARG A 3 -38.15 -30.00 -79.19
N THR A 4 -37.13 -30.81 -79.46
CA THR A 4 -36.14 -31.23 -78.45
C THR A 4 -35.28 -30.04 -78.02
N ALA A 5 -34.86 -29.22 -78.98
CA ALA A 5 -34.13 -27.98 -78.71
C ALA A 5 -34.97 -26.98 -77.90
N TYR A 6 -36.26 -26.81 -78.24
CA TYR A 6 -37.17 -25.96 -77.49
C TYR A 6 -37.35 -26.41 -76.03
N CYS A 7 -37.58 -27.70 -75.79
CA CYS A 7 -37.70 -28.23 -74.42
C CYS A 7 -36.40 -28.06 -73.62
N GLN A 8 -35.23 -28.22 -74.25
CA GLN A 8 -33.93 -28.00 -73.61
C GLN A 8 -33.71 -26.53 -73.23
N VAL A 9 -33.96 -25.59 -74.16
CA VAL A 9 -33.87 -24.15 -73.89
C VAL A 9 -34.83 -23.73 -72.79
N ARG A 10 -36.07 -24.24 -72.81
CA ARG A 10 -37.06 -23.95 -71.76
C ARG A 10 -36.65 -24.52 -70.40
N SER A 11 -36.06 -25.72 -70.36
CA SER A 11 -35.48 -26.31 -69.15
C SER A 11 -34.38 -25.43 -68.57
N ILE A 12 -33.48 -24.93 -69.43
CA ILE A 12 -32.40 -24.03 -69.03
C ILE A 12 -32.96 -22.69 -68.52
N CYS A 13 -33.94 -22.08 -69.20
CA CYS A 13 -34.60 -20.87 -68.72
C CYS A 13 -35.27 -21.07 -67.35
N SER A 14 -35.89 -22.23 -67.10
CA SER A 14 -36.47 -22.57 -65.79
C SER A 14 -35.40 -22.75 -64.71
N GLN A 15 -34.27 -23.38 -65.03
CA GLN A 15 -33.14 -23.55 -64.11
C GLN A 15 -32.49 -22.20 -63.75
N LEU A 16 -32.29 -21.30 -64.72
CA LEU A 16 -31.75 -19.96 -64.48
C LEU A 16 -32.69 -19.12 -63.62
N ARG A 17 -34.01 -19.22 -63.83
CA ARG A 17 -35.02 -18.54 -63.00
C ARG A 17 -35.09 -19.10 -61.57
N GLY A 18 -34.84 -20.40 -61.41
CA GLY A 18 -34.77 -21.07 -60.10
C GLY A 18 -33.52 -20.68 -59.30
N ASN A 19 -32.41 -20.39 -59.99
CA ASN A 19 -31.18 -19.91 -59.36
C ASN A 19 -31.24 -18.41 -59.00
N ASP A 20 -32.06 -17.59 -59.67
CA ASP A 20 -32.36 -16.20 -59.22
C ASP A 20 -33.12 -16.14 -57.88
N ILE A 21 -33.67 -17.27 -57.40
CA ILE A 21 -34.39 -17.38 -56.11
C ILE A 21 -33.44 -17.79 -54.96
N THR A 22 -32.19 -18.14 -55.24
CA THR A 22 -31.20 -18.46 -54.19
C THR A 22 -30.61 -17.19 -53.56
N ASP A 23 -31.47 -16.32 -53.04
CA ASP A 23 -31.13 -15.43 -51.92
C ASP A 23 -32.38 -15.05 -51.11
N SER A 24 -33.35 -15.96 -51.00
CA SER A 24 -34.45 -15.85 -50.04
C SER A 24 -34.57 -17.14 -49.25
N ALA A 25 -33.66 -17.30 -48.30
CA ALA A 25 -33.79 -18.26 -47.23
C ALA A 25 -34.92 -17.82 -46.29
N LEU A 26 -36.18 -18.16 -46.60
CA LEU A 26 -37.23 -18.42 -45.63
C LEU A 26 -38.20 -19.46 -46.21
N SER A 27 -38.07 -20.70 -45.74
CA SER A 27 -39.02 -21.77 -46.02
C SER A 27 -40.39 -21.43 -45.45
N THR A 28 -41.38 -21.26 -46.32
CA THR A 28 -42.80 -21.37 -45.95
C THR A 28 -43.47 -22.39 -46.84
N ASP A 29 -43.80 -23.49 -46.17
CA ASP A 29 -44.85 -24.47 -46.45
C ASP A 29 -46.04 -23.91 -47.24
N SER A 30 -46.30 -24.49 -48.41
CA SER A 30 -47.65 -24.64 -48.92
C SER A 30 -47.70 -25.77 -49.96
N SER A 31 -48.49 -26.78 -49.60
CA SER A 31 -48.83 -27.98 -50.33
C SER A 31 -49.50 -27.74 -51.68
N MET A 32 -49.21 -28.67 -52.60
CA MET A 32 -50.08 -29.27 -53.62
C MET A 32 -51.45 -28.62 -53.80
N ASP A 33 -51.67 -28.01 -54.98
CA ASP A 33 -52.85 -28.33 -55.80
C ASP A 33 -52.71 -27.90 -57.28
N GLU A 34 -53.48 -28.61 -58.10
CA GLU A 34 -54.09 -28.25 -59.37
C GLU A 34 -53.23 -28.31 -60.65
N SER A 35 -53.26 -29.52 -61.21
CA SER A 35 -53.79 -29.76 -62.56
C SER A 35 -52.90 -29.45 -63.77
N SER A 36 -52.24 -30.53 -64.21
CA SER A 36 -52.46 -31.16 -65.52
C SER A 36 -52.74 -30.26 -66.72
N GLU A 37 -51.72 -30.06 -67.55
CA GLU A 37 -51.93 -30.01 -69.00
C GLU A 37 -50.96 -30.97 -69.69
N THR A 38 -51.52 -32.10 -70.12
CA THR A 38 -50.97 -32.89 -71.22
C THR A 38 -50.95 -31.98 -72.45
N SER A 39 -49.77 -31.47 -72.83
CA SER A 39 -49.64 -30.78 -74.13
C SER A 39 -49.65 -31.82 -75.24
N SER A 40 -50.89 -32.15 -75.59
CA SER A 40 -51.34 -32.86 -76.77
C SER A 40 -50.59 -32.40 -78.02
N ALA A 41 -50.27 -33.37 -78.84
CA ALA A 41 -49.64 -33.20 -80.14
C ALA A 41 -50.56 -32.40 -81.08
N LYS A 42 -50.24 -31.12 -81.30
CA LYS A 42 -50.25 -30.41 -82.59
C LYS A 42 -49.89 -28.93 -82.34
N ASP A 43 -49.04 -28.41 -83.22
CA ASP A 43 -48.66 -27.01 -83.40
C ASP A 43 -47.82 -26.36 -82.29
N VAL A 44 -46.49 -26.55 -82.38
CA VAL A 44 -45.53 -25.57 -81.86
C VAL A 44 -45.51 -24.41 -82.87
N PRO A 45 -45.99 -23.20 -82.54
CA PRO A 45 -45.99 -22.07 -83.46
C PRO A 45 -44.54 -21.73 -83.86
N THR A 46 -44.33 -21.31 -85.12
CA THR A 46 -43.05 -21.05 -85.80
C THR A 46 -42.21 -19.89 -85.20
N GLY A 47 -42.34 -19.62 -83.90
CA GLY A 47 -41.60 -18.59 -83.16
C GLY A 47 -41.43 -18.88 -81.67
N SER A 48 -41.89 -20.03 -81.14
CA SER A 48 -41.75 -20.32 -79.69
C SER A 48 -40.29 -20.52 -79.27
N LEU A 49 -39.49 -21.18 -80.13
CA LEU A 49 -38.05 -21.35 -79.92
C LEU A 49 -37.33 -20.00 -79.94
N GLN A 50 -37.69 -19.12 -80.86
CA GLN A 50 -37.16 -17.77 -80.94
C GLN A 50 -37.47 -16.97 -79.67
N SER A 51 -38.70 -17.07 -79.16
CA SER A 51 -39.11 -16.42 -77.90
C SER A 51 -38.35 -16.97 -76.70
N SER A 52 -38.19 -18.29 -76.59
CA SER A 52 -37.40 -18.90 -75.51
C SER A 52 -35.91 -18.60 -75.60
N LEU A 53 -35.34 -18.44 -76.80
CA LEU A 53 -33.95 -18.01 -76.99
C LEU A 53 -33.75 -16.52 -76.63
N LEU A 54 -34.72 -15.66 -76.95
CA LEU A 54 -34.70 -14.25 -76.52
C LEU A 54 -34.84 -14.13 -75.00
N GLU A 55 -35.67 -14.98 -74.40
CA GLU A 55 -35.80 -15.08 -72.96
C GLU A 55 -34.52 -15.60 -72.29
N LEU A 56 -33.91 -16.65 -72.84
CA LEU A 56 -32.62 -17.15 -72.38
C LEU A 56 -31.56 -16.05 -72.44
N ARG A 57 -31.47 -15.36 -73.58
CA ARG A 57 -30.55 -14.22 -73.76
C ARG A 57 -30.79 -13.12 -72.73
N ARG A 58 -32.06 -12.79 -72.44
CA ARG A 58 -32.42 -11.83 -71.40
C ARG A 58 -32.00 -12.30 -70.01
N LEU A 59 -32.26 -13.55 -69.64
CA LEU A 59 -31.87 -14.13 -68.36
C LEU A 59 -30.35 -14.18 -68.20
N THR A 60 -29.61 -14.56 -69.24
CA THR A 60 -28.14 -14.55 -69.23
C THR A 60 -27.58 -13.13 -69.11
N GLN A 61 -28.19 -12.14 -69.79
CA GLN A 61 -27.81 -10.73 -69.65
C GLN A 61 -28.10 -10.20 -68.24
N ASN A 62 -29.26 -10.54 -67.65
CA ASN A 62 -29.58 -10.15 -66.28
C ASN A 62 -28.60 -10.74 -65.25
N LEU A 63 -28.09 -11.95 -65.45
CA LEU A 63 -27.07 -12.54 -64.58
C LEU A 63 -25.72 -11.83 -64.74
N LEU A 64 -25.37 -11.41 -65.96
CA LEU A 64 -24.18 -10.61 -66.23
C LEU A 64 -24.29 -9.21 -65.62
N ASP A 65 -25.44 -8.55 -65.77
CA ASP A 65 -25.70 -7.21 -65.22
C ASP A 65 -25.90 -7.27 -63.69
N GLY A 66 -26.47 -8.36 -63.17
CA GLY A 66 -26.55 -8.65 -61.73
C GLY A 66 -25.17 -8.86 -61.10
N ASN A 67 -24.19 -9.34 -61.88
CA ASN A 67 -22.79 -9.42 -61.46
C ASN A 67 -22.16 -8.03 -61.24
N GLU A 68 -22.60 -6.98 -61.94
CA GLU A 68 -22.21 -5.58 -61.64
C GLU A 68 -22.82 -5.12 -60.30
N SER A 69 -24.04 -5.57 -59.95
CA SER A 69 -24.64 -5.34 -58.64
C SER A 69 -23.90 -6.06 -57.50
N THR A 70 -23.11 -7.10 -57.79
CA THR A 70 -22.20 -7.70 -56.80
C THR A 70 -21.04 -6.78 -56.45
N GLY A 71 -20.71 -5.80 -57.30
CA GLY A 71 -19.72 -4.76 -56.99
C GLY A 71 -20.15 -3.88 -55.81
N SER A 72 -21.45 -3.55 -55.70
CA SER A 72 -22.00 -2.83 -54.54
C SER A 72 -21.93 -3.68 -53.27
N ARG A 73 -22.28 -4.97 -53.35
CA ARG A 73 -22.19 -5.88 -52.20
C ARG A 73 -20.74 -6.12 -51.75
N ARG A 74 -19.81 -6.25 -52.70
CA ARG A 74 -18.36 -6.34 -52.42
C ARG A 74 -17.82 -5.06 -51.77
N SER A 75 -18.29 -3.89 -52.19
CA SER A 75 -17.93 -2.62 -51.57
C SER A 75 -18.44 -2.52 -50.13
N ASP A 76 -19.67 -2.93 -49.85
CA ASP A 76 -20.22 -2.95 -48.49
C ASP A 76 -19.49 -3.96 -47.59
N GLU A 77 -19.09 -5.10 -48.17
CA GLU A 77 -18.30 -6.13 -47.49
C GLU A 77 -16.88 -5.64 -47.16
N GLU A 78 -16.19 -4.97 -48.09
CA GLU A 78 -14.88 -4.34 -47.82
C GLU A 78 -14.98 -3.26 -46.72
N VAL A 79 -16.07 -2.47 -46.69
CA VAL A 79 -16.30 -1.46 -45.64
C VAL A 79 -16.52 -2.11 -44.28
N LEU A 80 -17.26 -3.23 -44.24
CA LEU A 80 -17.48 -3.98 -42.99
C LEU A 80 -16.20 -4.65 -42.50
N GLU A 81 -15.38 -5.22 -43.39
CA GLU A 81 -14.07 -5.79 -43.04
C GLU A 81 -13.13 -4.73 -42.45
N GLU A 82 -13.10 -3.55 -43.05
CA GLU A 82 -12.35 -2.41 -42.56
C GLU A 82 -12.83 -1.95 -41.17
N GLN A 83 -14.15 -1.95 -40.96
CA GLN A 83 -14.74 -1.59 -39.68
C GLN A 83 -14.47 -2.64 -38.59
N VAL A 84 -14.48 -3.93 -38.95
CA VAL A 84 -14.07 -5.03 -38.07
C VAL A 84 -12.58 -4.92 -37.73
N ARG A 85 -11.73 -4.61 -38.71
CA ARG A 85 -10.29 -4.39 -38.50
C ARG A 85 -10.06 -3.24 -37.53
N LYS A 86 -10.75 -2.11 -37.75
CA LYS A 86 -10.66 -0.92 -36.89
C LYS A 86 -11.15 -1.20 -35.47
N LEU A 87 -12.30 -1.86 -35.30
CA LEU A 87 -12.79 -2.28 -33.98
C LEU A 87 -11.83 -3.27 -33.30
N GLY A 88 -11.17 -4.14 -34.08
CA GLY A 88 -10.14 -5.05 -33.58
C GLY A 88 -8.87 -4.35 -33.11
N GLU A 89 -8.49 -3.25 -33.75
CA GLU A 89 -7.40 -2.36 -33.33
C GLU A 89 -7.79 -1.59 -32.06
N GLU A 90 -8.97 -0.97 -32.03
CA GLU A 90 -9.50 -0.26 -30.84
C GLU A 90 -9.61 -1.20 -29.62
N LEU A 91 -10.08 -2.44 -29.81
CA LEU A 91 -10.13 -3.45 -28.74
C LEU A 91 -8.74 -3.83 -28.23
N ARG A 92 -7.73 -3.85 -29.11
CA ARG A 92 -6.34 -4.12 -28.74
C ARG A 92 -5.76 -2.96 -27.93
N GLU A 93 -5.98 -1.73 -28.36
CA GLU A 93 -5.56 -0.51 -27.64
C GLU A 93 -6.18 -0.45 -26.24
N VAL A 94 -7.48 -0.72 -26.11
CA VAL A 94 -8.16 -0.74 -24.80
C VAL A 94 -7.58 -1.82 -23.89
N ARG A 95 -7.23 -3.00 -24.43
CA ARG A 95 -6.60 -4.07 -23.67
C ARG A 95 -5.22 -3.68 -23.16
N GLU A 96 -4.39 -3.08 -24.01
CA GLU A 96 -3.06 -2.61 -23.63
C GLU A 96 -3.13 -1.53 -22.54
N LEU A 97 -4.06 -0.58 -22.66
CA LEU A 97 -4.28 0.45 -21.64
C LEU A 97 -4.76 -0.15 -20.31
N TYR A 98 -5.65 -1.15 -20.36
CA TYR A 98 -6.12 -1.84 -19.16
C TYR A 98 -4.98 -2.59 -18.45
N GLU A 99 -4.12 -3.30 -19.21
CA GLU A 99 -2.97 -3.99 -18.65
C GLU A 99 -1.96 -3.01 -18.04
N GLN A 100 -1.71 -1.87 -18.69
CA GLN A 100 -0.86 -0.81 -18.14
C GLN A 100 -1.41 -0.23 -16.84
N GLU A 101 -2.71 0.03 -16.76
CA GLU A 101 -3.30 0.51 -15.51
C GLU A 101 -3.32 -0.55 -14.42
N GLN A 102 -3.50 -1.82 -14.79
CA GLN A 102 -3.39 -2.93 -13.84
C GLN A 102 -1.97 -3.00 -13.26
N GLU A 103 -0.93 -2.78 -14.07
CA GLU A 103 0.46 -2.72 -13.62
C GLU A 103 0.71 -1.50 -12.70
N ARG A 104 0.21 -0.32 -13.09
CA ARG A 104 0.29 0.89 -12.25
C ARG A 104 -0.37 0.70 -10.89
N VAL A 105 -1.57 0.09 -10.86
CA VAL A 105 -2.26 -0.22 -9.61
C VAL A 105 -1.45 -1.20 -8.76
N ARG A 106 -0.85 -2.23 -9.37
CA ARG A 106 -0.01 -3.20 -8.64
C ARG A 106 1.23 -2.52 -8.03
N SER A 107 1.94 -1.71 -8.81
CA SER A 107 3.09 -0.95 -8.34
C SER A 107 2.74 0.03 -7.22
N ALA A 108 1.63 0.76 -7.36
CA ALA A 108 1.14 1.66 -6.31
C ALA A 108 0.79 0.89 -5.02
N GLN A 109 0.22 -0.32 -5.14
CA GLN A 109 -0.09 -1.14 -3.98
C GLN A 109 1.17 -1.65 -3.26
N GLU A 110 2.22 -2.00 -4.01
CA GLU A 110 3.53 -2.33 -3.44
C GLU A 110 4.15 -1.14 -2.69
N GLU A 111 4.08 0.06 -3.26
CA GLU A 111 4.56 1.30 -2.61
C GLU A 111 3.79 1.59 -1.31
N VAL A 112 2.46 1.45 -1.32
CA VAL A 112 1.63 1.62 -0.12
C VAL A 112 2.04 0.62 0.97
N LEU A 113 2.31 -0.63 0.62
CA LEU A 113 2.78 -1.64 1.57
C LEU A 113 4.17 -1.29 2.13
N GLN A 114 5.08 -0.81 1.28
CA GLN A 114 6.42 -0.38 1.71
C GLN A 114 6.34 0.81 2.67
N LEU A 115 5.56 1.83 2.33
CA LEU A 115 5.34 3.00 3.20
C LEU A 115 4.66 2.59 4.50
N HIS A 116 3.67 1.69 4.46
CA HIS A 116 3.03 1.19 5.67
C HIS A 116 4.02 0.50 6.62
N ASN A 117 4.90 -0.36 6.08
CA ASN A 117 5.95 -0.99 6.86
C ASN A 117 6.94 0.02 7.44
N GLN A 118 7.30 1.05 6.67
CA GLN A 118 8.18 2.12 7.15
C GLN A 118 7.53 2.93 8.28
N ILE A 119 6.25 3.27 8.15
CA ILE A 119 5.49 3.95 9.20
C ILE A 119 5.40 3.08 10.46
N ALA A 120 5.20 1.77 10.33
CA ALA A 120 5.16 0.86 11.46
C ALA A 120 6.50 0.81 12.21
N LEU A 121 7.62 0.73 11.50
CA LEU A 121 8.96 0.76 12.09
C LEU A 121 9.25 2.08 12.82
N LEU A 122 8.94 3.22 12.17
CA LEU A 122 9.11 4.54 12.79
C LEU A 122 8.20 4.72 14.00
N SER A 123 6.98 4.18 13.97
CA SER A 123 6.06 4.22 15.12
C SER A 123 6.60 3.45 16.32
N LEU A 124 7.22 2.29 16.09
CA LEU A 124 7.91 1.52 17.14
C LEU A 124 9.11 2.28 17.72
N GLU A 125 9.92 2.91 16.86
CA GLU A 125 11.06 3.72 17.28
C GLU A 125 10.63 4.94 18.12
N VAL A 126 9.54 5.61 17.72
CA VAL A 126 8.95 6.71 18.47
C VAL A 126 8.41 6.24 19.81
N CYS A 127 7.71 5.10 19.89
CA CYS A 127 7.26 4.52 21.16
C CYS A 127 8.45 4.19 22.07
N SER A 128 9.45 3.48 21.57
CA SER A 128 10.64 3.11 22.36
C SER A 128 11.38 4.35 22.87
N SER A 129 11.56 5.36 22.01
CA SER A 129 12.21 6.63 22.40
C SER A 129 11.39 7.40 23.44
N ARG A 130 10.06 7.37 23.33
CA ARG A 130 9.15 7.98 24.32
C ARG A 130 9.25 7.28 25.67
N GLU A 131 9.21 5.95 25.67
CA GLU A 131 9.34 5.14 26.89
C GLU A 131 10.66 5.40 27.61
N GLU A 132 11.79 5.47 26.89
CA GLU A 132 13.07 5.80 27.52
C GLU A 132 13.10 7.25 28.03
N ASN A 133 12.48 8.20 27.34
CA ASN A 133 12.37 9.58 27.82
C ASN A 133 11.55 9.67 29.11
N GLU A 134 10.39 8.99 29.16
CA GLU A 134 9.55 8.90 30.35
C GLU A 134 10.30 8.23 31.50
N ARG A 135 11.06 7.16 31.22
CA ARG A 135 11.91 6.49 32.20
C ARG A 135 12.99 7.42 32.76
N LEU A 136 13.68 8.17 31.90
CA LEU A 136 14.70 9.13 32.32
C LEU A 136 14.09 10.30 33.10
N ARG A 137 12.91 10.81 32.71
CA ARG A 137 12.18 11.82 33.47
C ARG A 137 11.76 11.31 34.84
N ALA A 138 11.14 10.14 34.91
CA ALA A 138 10.77 9.51 36.18
C ALA A 138 12.00 9.29 37.07
N MET A 139 13.13 8.88 36.50
CA MET A 139 14.39 8.81 37.24
C MET A 139 14.87 10.19 37.69
N SER A 140 14.76 11.24 36.88
CA SER A 140 15.14 12.61 37.25
C SER A 140 14.18 13.27 38.24
N GLU A 141 12.94 12.79 38.36
CA GLU A 141 11.95 13.25 39.34
C GLU A 141 12.11 12.48 40.66
N VAL A 142 12.33 11.17 40.61
CA VAL A 142 12.53 10.31 41.80
C VAL A 142 13.92 10.50 42.41
N ARG A 143 14.94 10.69 41.57
CA ARG A 143 16.20 11.27 41.97
C ARG A 143 16.01 12.76 41.73
N GLU A 144 15.49 13.47 42.71
CA GLU A 144 15.96 14.82 43.01
C GLU A 144 17.39 14.61 43.58
N PRO A 145 18.47 14.54 42.76
CA PRO A 145 19.82 14.49 43.33
C PRO A 145 20.06 15.67 44.26
N SER A 146 19.30 16.75 44.10
CA SER A 146 19.19 17.89 45.01
C SER A 146 18.70 17.50 46.41
N GLU A 147 17.59 16.78 46.59
CA GLU A 147 17.07 16.45 47.94
C GLU A 147 18.00 15.51 48.73
N GLN A 148 18.51 14.45 48.10
CA GLN A 148 19.45 13.53 48.76
C GLN A 148 20.77 14.24 49.08
N LEU A 149 21.29 15.05 48.15
CA LEU A 149 22.49 15.86 48.37
C LEU A 149 22.26 16.91 49.48
N GLN A 150 21.11 17.58 49.50
CA GLN A 150 20.75 18.54 50.54
C GLN A 150 20.67 17.87 51.91
N THR A 151 20.09 16.66 51.99
CA THR A 151 20.04 15.89 53.23
C THR A 151 21.45 15.54 53.70
N ALA A 152 22.31 15.02 52.82
CA ALA A 152 23.70 14.71 53.15
C ALA A 152 24.51 15.96 53.56
N ILE A 153 24.23 17.12 52.95
CA ILE A 153 24.84 18.40 53.34
C ILE A 153 24.40 18.80 54.75
N ARG A 154 23.10 18.73 55.06
CA ARG A 154 22.57 19.02 56.41
C ARG A 154 23.20 18.10 57.46
N ASP A 155 23.24 16.80 57.20
CA ASP A 155 23.84 15.82 58.11
C ASP A 155 25.33 16.11 58.38
N ARG A 156 26.07 16.47 57.32
CA ARG A 156 27.48 16.88 57.44
C ARG A 156 27.61 18.15 58.29
N ASP A 157 26.78 19.15 58.05
CA ASP A 157 26.86 20.43 58.76
C ASP A 157 26.51 20.26 60.24
N ASP A 158 25.52 19.42 60.56
CA ASP A 158 25.18 19.02 61.94
C ASP A 158 26.34 18.28 62.62
N ALA A 159 27.01 17.36 61.91
CA ALA A 159 28.18 16.67 62.43
C ALA A 159 29.35 17.63 62.69
N ILE A 160 29.57 18.61 61.81
CA ILE A 160 30.57 19.67 61.99
C ILE A 160 30.23 20.54 63.21
N ALA A 161 28.97 20.91 63.39
CA ALA A 161 28.53 21.69 64.54
C ALA A 161 28.76 20.94 65.86
N LYS A 162 28.39 19.65 65.91
CA LYS A 162 28.64 18.77 67.06
C LYS A 162 30.14 18.63 67.35
N LYS A 163 30.96 18.43 66.32
CA LYS A 163 32.42 18.37 66.47
C LYS A 163 32.97 19.66 67.09
N LYS A 164 32.58 20.83 66.57
CA LYS A 164 33.01 22.14 67.09
C LYS A 164 32.58 22.35 68.54
N ALA A 165 31.38 21.91 68.91
CA ALA A 165 30.91 21.99 70.30
C ALA A 165 31.78 21.13 71.24
N VAL A 166 32.09 19.89 70.84
CA VAL A 166 32.99 19.01 71.61
C VAL A 166 34.41 19.59 71.69
N GLU A 167 34.94 20.15 70.61
CA GLU A 167 36.26 20.81 70.61
C GLU A 167 36.30 22.02 71.55
N MET A 168 35.21 22.78 71.64
CA MET A 168 35.09 23.92 72.58
C MET A 168 35.08 23.45 74.04
N GLU A 169 34.29 22.42 74.37
CA GLU A 169 34.28 21.85 75.72
C GLU A 169 35.63 21.22 76.09
N LEU A 170 36.31 20.58 75.14
CA LEU A 170 37.67 20.06 75.35
C LEU A 170 38.67 21.18 75.67
N ALA A 171 38.60 22.29 74.94
CA ALA A 171 39.45 23.45 75.20
C ALA A 171 39.19 24.05 76.60
N LYS A 172 37.92 24.12 77.01
CA LYS A 172 37.52 24.56 78.35
C LYS A 172 38.08 23.64 79.44
N CYS A 173 37.87 22.32 79.33
CA CYS A 173 38.44 21.34 80.26
C CYS A 173 39.97 21.45 80.36
N LYS A 174 40.66 21.71 79.25
CA LYS A 174 42.11 21.90 79.26
C LYS A 174 42.53 23.14 80.05
N ILE A 175 41.81 24.24 79.90
CA ILE A 175 42.03 25.47 80.69
C ILE A 175 41.79 25.18 82.18
N ASP A 176 40.71 24.48 82.52
CA ASP A 176 40.39 24.12 83.89
C ASP A 176 41.51 23.27 84.52
N ILE A 177 41.98 22.24 83.82
CA ILE A 177 43.11 21.40 84.28
C ILE A 177 44.37 22.24 84.49
N MET A 178 44.70 23.16 83.57
CA MET A 178 45.87 24.04 83.72
C MET A 178 45.74 24.94 84.94
N SER A 179 44.55 25.48 85.20
CA SER A 179 44.25 26.28 86.39
C SER A 179 44.39 25.47 87.68
N LEU A 180 43.80 24.27 87.74
CA LEU A 180 43.94 23.38 88.89
C LEU A 180 45.39 22.96 89.13
N ASN A 181 46.17 22.71 88.08
CA ASN A 181 47.59 22.37 88.22
C ASN A 181 48.39 23.54 88.81
N SER A 182 48.13 24.78 88.38
CA SER A 182 48.73 25.97 88.99
C SER A 182 48.39 26.07 90.47
N GLN A 183 47.11 25.92 90.83
CA GLN A 183 46.66 25.96 92.23
C GLN A 183 47.31 24.85 93.07
N LEU A 184 47.49 23.65 92.51
CA LEU A 184 48.15 22.55 93.18
C LEU A 184 49.63 22.85 93.44
N LEU A 185 50.34 23.38 92.44
CA LEU A 185 51.74 23.78 92.58
C LEU A 185 51.89 24.87 93.65
N ASP A 186 51.01 25.87 93.68
CA ASP A 186 51.01 26.93 94.70
C ASP A 186 50.78 26.34 96.11
N ALA A 187 49.82 25.41 96.25
CA ALA A 187 49.54 24.75 97.52
C ALA A 187 50.72 23.88 98.01
N ILE A 188 51.39 23.15 97.11
CA ILE A 188 52.61 22.39 97.43
C ILE A 188 53.73 23.34 97.89
N GLN A 189 53.93 24.45 97.18
CA GLN A 189 54.95 25.43 97.52
C GLN A 189 54.69 26.08 98.89
N GLN A 190 53.43 26.41 99.19
CA GLN A 190 53.02 26.90 100.51
C GLN A 190 53.27 25.85 101.60
N LYS A 191 52.89 24.59 101.37
CA LYS A 191 53.13 23.48 102.33
C LYS A 191 54.62 23.30 102.60
N LEU A 192 55.45 23.28 101.56
CA LEU A 192 56.90 23.14 101.69
C LEU A 192 57.50 24.26 102.56
N ASN A 193 57.10 25.50 102.31
CA ASN A 193 57.56 26.65 103.09
C ASN A 193 57.16 26.53 104.57
N LEU A 194 55.92 26.14 104.86
CA LEU A 194 55.46 25.92 106.24
C LEU A 194 56.21 24.77 106.92
N SER A 195 56.47 23.66 106.22
CA SER A 195 57.28 22.56 106.74
C SER A 195 58.71 23.02 107.08
N GLN A 196 59.36 23.79 106.20
CA GLN A 196 60.69 24.35 106.46
C GLN A 196 60.69 25.31 107.67
N GLN A 197 59.66 26.14 107.81
CA GLN A 197 59.52 27.00 108.99
C GLN A 197 59.37 26.17 110.27
N LEU A 198 58.52 25.13 110.26
CA LEU A 198 58.33 24.26 111.42
C LEU A 198 59.62 23.54 111.83
N GLU A 199 60.37 23.01 110.87
CA GLU A 199 61.69 22.39 111.11
C GLU A 199 62.66 23.41 111.74
N ALA A 200 62.71 24.64 111.23
CA ALA A 200 63.53 25.69 111.81
C ALA A 200 63.13 26.05 113.25
N TRP A 201 61.82 26.14 113.53
CA TRP A 201 61.31 26.36 114.89
C TRP A 201 61.67 25.22 115.85
N GLN A 202 61.59 23.96 115.40
CA GLN A 202 61.96 22.80 116.21
C GLN A 202 63.44 22.83 116.60
N VAL A 203 64.34 23.13 115.65
CA VAL A 203 65.78 23.25 115.93
C VAL A 203 66.08 24.37 116.92
N VAL A 204 65.36 25.49 116.86
CA VAL A 204 65.53 26.61 117.82
C VAL A 204 65.04 26.22 119.23
N CYS A 205 63.96 25.46 119.34
CA CYS A 205 63.40 25.05 120.63
C CYS A 205 64.18 23.90 121.31
N GLU A 206 64.91 23.09 120.55
CA GLU A 206 65.72 21.97 121.06
C GLU A 206 67.13 22.35 121.52
N ASN A 207 67.61 23.56 121.18
CA ASN A 207 68.89 24.13 121.64
C ASN A 207 68.70 25.12 122.80
#